data_AF-A0AAX0ZE33-F1
#
_entry.id   AF-A0AAX0ZE33-F1
#
_cell.length_a   1.000
_cell.length_b   1.000
_cell.length_c   1.000
_cell.angle_alpha   90.00
_cell.angle_beta   90.00
_cell.angle_gamma   90.00
#
_symmetry.space_group_name_H-M   'P 1'
#
loop_
_entity.id
_entity.type
_entity.pdbx_description
1 polymer ?
#
loop_
_entity_poly.entity_id
_entity_poly.type
_entity_poly.pdbx_seq_one_letter_code
_entity_poly.pdbx_strand_id
1 'polypeptide(L)'
;MWYNICWLVNEVNYLSFYDYMQDFLDDDTPLGDLARHIYAHAEFPKGLTTSDEILACFRDAQRYDHLNYADLKRAIALYMQFGSLK
;
A
#
# COMPACT_ATOMS: atom_id res chain seq x y z
N MET A 1 -15.28 -21.40 -25.51
CA MET A 1 -15.15 -20.85 -24.15
C MET A 1 -13.83 -20.12 -24.10
N TRP A 2 -13.86 -18.81 -24.32
CA TRP A 2 -12.66 -17.98 -24.32
C TRP A 2 -12.42 -17.52 -22.89
N TYR A 3 -11.25 -17.86 -22.34
CA TYR A 3 -10.75 -17.28 -21.10
C TYR A 3 -10.55 -15.78 -21.34
N ASN A 4 -11.55 -14.98 -20.96
CA ASN A 4 -11.38 -13.55 -20.75
C ASN A 4 -10.51 -13.38 -19.50
N ILE A 5 -9.20 -13.38 -19.68
CA ILE A 5 -8.28 -13.01 -18.60
C ILE A 5 -8.33 -11.49 -18.53
N CYS A 6 -8.99 -11.02 -17.47
CA CYS A 6 -9.10 -9.67 -16.97
C CYS A 6 -7.74 -8.98 -16.79
N TRP A 7 -7.06 -8.64 -17.89
CA TRP A 7 -6.18 -7.46 -17.93
C TRP A 7 -6.97 -6.30 -18.54
N LEU A 8 -8.15 -6.04 -17.94
CA LEU A 8 -8.73 -4.72 -18.05
C LEU A 8 -7.69 -3.78 -17.46
N VAL A 9 -7.22 -2.88 -18.29
CA VAL A 9 -6.64 -1.60 -17.89
C VAL A 9 -7.72 -0.88 -17.08
N ASN A 10 -7.93 -1.31 -15.83
CA ASN A 10 -8.55 -0.45 -14.84
C ASN A 10 -7.45 0.54 -14.49
N GLU A 11 -7.62 1.79 -14.90
CA GLU A 11 -7.05 2.92 -14.18
C GLU A 11 -7.56 2.82 -12.74
N VAL A 12 -6.92 1.97 -11.92
CA VAL A 12 -7.15 1.95 -10.49
C VAL A 12 -6.49 3.22 -9.99
N ASN A 13 -7.26 4.30 -9.98
CA ASN A 13 -6.90 5.51 -9.28
C ASN A 13 -7.05 5.23 -7.79
N TYR A 14 -5.95 4.89 -7.15
CA TYR A 14 -5.93 4.71 -5.72
C TYR A 14 -6.12 6.08 -5.06
N LEU A 15 -7.25 6.25 -4.38
CA LEU A 15 -7.57 7.47 -3.64
C LEU A 15 -6.60 7.68 -2.46
N SER A 16 -5.96 6.62 -1.98
CA SER A 16 -4.95 6.66 -0.93
C SER A 16 -3.98 5.48 -1.00
N PHE A 17 -2.89 5.60 -0.26
CA PHE A 17 -1.94 4.51 -0.02
C PHE A 17 -2.60 3.30 0.64
N TYR A 18 -3.60 3.52 1.50
CA TYR A 18 -4.33 2.42 2.14
C TYR A 18 -5.11 1.60 1.11
N ASP A 19 -5.78 2.25 0.17
CA ASP A 19 -6.51 1.56 -0.89
C ASP A 19 -5.55 0.80 -1.81
N TYR A 20 -4.37 1.36 -2.09
CA TYR A 20 -3.32 0.66 -2.84
C TYR A 20 -2.83 -0.61 -2.15
N MET A 21 -2.67 -0.57 -0.82
CA MET A 21 -2.17 -1.73 -0.09
C MET A 21 -3.20 -2.86 0.03
N GLN A 22 -4.50 -2.59 -0.13
CA GLN A 22 -5.53 -3.64 -0.04
C GLN A 22 -5.36 -4.74 -1.11
N ASP A 23 -4.87 -4.38 -2.29
CA ASP A 23 -4.65 -5.34 -3.39
C ASP A 23 -3.55 -6.37 -3.08
N PHE A 24 -2.74 -6.13 -2.06
CA PHE A 24 -1.65 -7.01 -1.63
C PHE A 24 -2.00 -7.83 -0.38
N LEU A 25 -3.22 -7.73 0.18
CA LEU A 25 -3.56 -8.42 1.44
C LEU A 25 -3.44 -9.94 1.38
N ASP A 26 -3.71 -10.52 0.22
CA ASP A 26 -3.62 -11.96 -0.05
C ASP A 26 -2.29 -12.37 -0.71
N ASP A 27 -1.34 -11.44 -0.83
CA ASP A 27 -0.04 -11.68 -1.46
C ASP A 27 1.00 -12.16 -0.42
N ASP A 28 1.70 -13.25 -0.70
CA ASP A 28 2.78 -13.79 0.15
C ASP A 28 4.14 -13.15 -0.20
N THR A 29 4.13 -11.83 -0.40
CA THR A 29 5.32 -11.01 -0.62
C THR A 29 5.56 -10.07 0.55
N PRO A 30 6.75 -9.46 0.69
CA PRO A 30 6.98 -8.43 1.72
C PRO A 30 5.99 -7.25 1.65
N LEU A 31 5.41 -6.97 0.47
CA LEU A 31 4.35 -5.97 0.34
C LEU A 31 3.03 -6.46 0.93
N GLY A 32 2.70 -7.74 0.80
CA GLY A 32 1.50 -8.29 1.43
C GLY A 32 1.63 -8.45 2.94
N ASP A 33 2.84 -8.76 3.45
CA ASP A 33 3.13 -8.65 4.88
C ASP A 33 2.88 -7.23 5.40
N LEU A 34 3.34 -6.22 4.65
CA LEU A 34 3.10 -4.81 4.96
C LEU A 34 1.61 -4.46 4.91
N ALA A 35 0.89 -4.92 3.88
CA ALA A 35 -0.55 -4.70 3.74
C ALA A 35 -1.32 -5.26 4.93
N ARG A 36 -1.03 -6.51 5.31
CA ARG A 36 -1.64 -7.18 6.47
C ARG A 36 -1.36 -6.43 7.76
N HIS A 37 -0.14 -5.90 7.91
CA HIS A 37 0.21 -5.07 9.05
C HIS A 37 -0.67 -3.82 9.09
N ILE A 38 -0.70 -3.03 8.00
CA ILE A 38 -1.50 -1.81 7.88
C ILE A 38 -2.99 -2.09 8.15
N TYR A 39 -3.52 -3.20 7.61
CA TYR A 39 -4.91 -3.59 7.78
C TYR A 39 -5.25 -4.00 9.22
N ALA A 40 -4.33 -4.67 9.91
CA ALA A 40 -4.49 -5.01 11.33
C ALA A 40 -4.50 -3.78 12.25
N HIS A 41 -3.87 -2.68 11.81
CA HIS A 41 -3.81 -1.43 12.56
C HIS A 41 -4.99 -0.52 12.25
N ALA A 42 -6.07 -0.66 13.04
CA ALA A 42 -7.30 0.12 12.88
C ALA A 42 -7.12 1.66 12.98
N GLU A 43 -6.03 2.12 13.60
CA GLU A 43 -5.68 3.54 13.74
C GLU A 43 -4.95 4.09 12.50
N PHE A 44 -4.63 3.26 11.51
CA PHE A 44 -3.92 3.71 10.31
C PHE A 44 -4.78 4.70 9.50
N PRO A 45 -4.29 5.90 9.17
CA PRO A 45 -5.06 6.88 8.44
C PRO A 45 -5.26 6.44 6.99
N LYS A 46 -6.51 6.20 6.61
CA LYS A 46 -6.89 5.74 5.27
C LYS A 46 -6.83 6.81 4.19
N GLY A 47 -6.61 8.08 4.56
CA GLY A 47 -6.56 9.22 3.63
C GLY A 47 -5.14 9.63 3.22
N LEU A 48 -4.12 8.85 3.57
CA LEU A 48 -2.73 9.19 3.29
C LEU A 48 -2.43 9.06 1.79
N THR A 49 -1.99 10.15 1.17
CA THR A 49 -1.71 10.19 -0.27
C THR A 49 -0.29 10.63 -0.59
N THR A 50 0.41 11.28 0.35
CA THR A 50 1.76 11.80 0.12
C THR A 50 2.81 10.97 0.86
N SER A 51 4.02 10.89 0.28
CA SER A 51 5.12 10.09 0.84
C SER A 51 5.46 10.56 2.25
N ASP A 52 5.47 11.86 2.48
CA ASP A 52 5.85 12.46 3.76
C ASP A 52 4.84 12.16 4.87
N GLU A 53 3.54 12.24 4.58
CA GLU A 53 2.49 11.90 5.55
C GLU A 53 2.50 10.40 5.89
N ILE A 54 2.71 9.54 4.88
CA ILE A 54 2.84 8.09 5.08
C ILE A 54 4.04 7.82 5.99
N LEU A 55 5.22 8.33 5.64
CA LEU A 55 6.44 8.15 6.43
C LEU A 55 6.33 8.73 7.84
N ALA A 56 5.64 9.87 8.02
CA ALA A 56 5.39 10.46 9.32
C ALA A 56 4.53 9.52 10.20
N CYS A 57 3.46 8.95 9.62
CA CYS A 57 2.60 8.01 10.33
C CYS A 57 3.37 6.77 10.83
N PHE A 58 4.26 6.20 10.00
CA PHE A 58 5.09 5.05 10.39
C PHE A 58 6.26 5.43 11.33
N ARG A 59 6.66 6.70 11.38
CA ARG A 59 7.69 7.20 12.29
C ARG A 59 7.14 7.43 13.69
N ASP A 60 5.97 8.05 13.79
CA ASP A 60 5.30 8.33 15.06
C ASP A 60 4.79 7.04 15.71
N ALA A 61 4.39 6.07 14.89
CA ALA A 61 4.08 4.73 15.33
C ALA A 61 5.34 3.88 15.49
N GLN A 62 6.22 4.24 16.44
CA GLN A 62 7.31 3.37 16.98
C GLN A 62 6.84 1.95 17.40
N ARG A 63 5.56 1.63 17.25
CA ARG A 63 4.89 0.35 17.54
C ARG A 63 5.02 -0.67 16.40
N TYR A 64 5.54 -0.27 15.24
CA TYR A 64 5.77 -1.17 14.10
C TYR A 64 7.16 -1.82 14.15
N ASP A 65 7.59 -2.32 15.32
CA ASP A 65 8.94 -2.84 15.59
C ASP A 65 9.41 -3.95 14.62
N HIS A 66 8.47 -4.59 13.90
CA HIS A 66 8.76 -5.66 12.93
C HIS A 66 8.62 -5.24 11.47
N LEU A 67 8.34 -3.97 11.21
CA LEU A 67 8.05 -3.47 9.87
C LEU A 67 9.33 -2.95 9.23
N ASN A 68 9.74 -3.59 8.13
CA ASN A 68 10.96 -3.23 7.44
C ASN A 68 10.79 -1.89 6.71
N TYR A 69 11.51 -0.88 7.18
CA TYR A 69 11.51 0.46 6.58
C TYR A 69 11.93 0.46 5.10
N ALA A 70 12.73 -0.51 4.66
CA ALA A 70 13.11 -0.64 3.25
C ALA A 70 11.91 -1.06 2.38
N ASP A 71 11.11 -2.01 2.87
CA ASP A 71 9.90 -2.49 2.17
C ASP A 71 8.83 -1.40 2.14
N LEU A 72 8.67 -0.64 3.23
CA LEU A 72 7.80 0.53 3.28
C LEU A 72 8.19 1.58 2.24
N LYS A 73 9.47 1.97 2.17
CA LYS A 73 9.96 2.94 1.18
C LYS A 73 9.73 2.44 -0.25
N ARG A 74 9.92 1.14 -0.48
CA ARG A 74 9.66 0.50 -1.78
C ARG A 74 8.18 0.57 -2.14
N ALA A 75 7.28 0.25 -1.21
CA ALA A 75 5.84 0.34 -1.41
C ALA A 75 5.40 1.78 -1.72
N ILE A 76 5.92 2.76 -0.98
CA ILE A 76 5.65 4.19 -1.25
C ILE A 76 6.15 4.58 -2.64
N ALA A 77 7.36 4.19 -3.03
CA ALA A 77 7.89 4.50 -4.36
C ALA A 77 7.02 3.90 -5.48
N LEU A 78 6.56 2.66 -5.31
CA LEU A 78 5.65 1.99 -6.25
C LEU A 78 4.30 2.70 -6.30
N TYR A 79 3.73 3.07 -5.16
CA TYR A 79 2.49 3.84 -5.10
C TYR A 79 2.62 5.22 -5.76
N MET A 80 3.73 5.93 -5.55
CA MET A 80 3.96 7.22 -6.23
C MET A 80 4.15 7.06 -7.74
N GLN A 81 4.74 5.95 -8.17
CA GLN A 81 5.00 5.67 -9.58
C GLN A 81 3.77 5.16 -10.33
N PHE A 82 2.94 4.32 -9.70
CA PHE A 82 1.84 3.60 -10.34
C PHE A 82 0.46 3.95 -9.78
N GLY A 83 0.38 4.39 -8.52
CA GLY A 83 -0.87 4.77 -7.88
C GLY A 83 -1.28 6.23 -8.08
N SER A 84 -0.35 7.07 -8.58
CA SER A 84 -0.57 8.50 -8.85
C SER A 84 -0.62 8.83 -10.35
N LEU A 85 -1.02 7.87 -11.19
CA LEU A 85 -1.31 8.13 -12.62
C LEU A 85 -2.52 9.07 -12.72
N LYS A 86 -2.24 10.37 -12.71
CA LYS A 86 -3.16 11.46 -13.04
C LYS A 86 -3.56 11.46 -14.51
#